data_AF-A0AAD5GB03-F1
#
_entry.id   AF-A0AAD5GB03-F1
#
_cell.length_a   1.000
_cell.length_b   1.000
_cell.length_c   1.000
_cell.angle_alpha   90.00
_cell.angle_beta   90.00
_cell.angle_gamma   90.00
#
_symmetry.space_group_name_H-M   'P 1'
#
loop_
_entity.id
_entity.type
_entity.pdbx_description
1 polymer ?
#
loop_
_entity_poly.entity_id
_entity_poly.type
_entity_poly.pdbx_seq_one_letter_code
_entity_poly.pdbx_strand_id
1 'polypeptide(L)'
;MPTTALLQAHYFNISGVFTDDFPSKPLIPYNYTGTQPTNFATNKGTKLYRLPYNSTVQLVLQDTGMIAPESHPIHLHGFNFFVVGRGIGNFNPNKDPKNFNLVDPVERNTVGVPTGGWSAIRFRADNPGVWFMHCHLEVHTTWGLKMAFVVDNGKGPNESVIPPPSDLPKC
;
A
#
# COMPACT_ATOMS: atom_id res chain seq x y z
N MET A 1 -9.00 -7.22 14.10
CA MET A 1 -7.86 -6.27 14.15
C MET A 1 -6.86 -6.83 15.15
N PRO A 2 -5.55 -6.66 14.94
CA PRO A 2 -4.55 -7.11 15.92
C PRO A 2 -4.73 -6.35 17.25
N THR A 3 -4.51 -7.05 18.36
CA THR A 3 -4.51 -6.47 19.72
C THR A 3 -3.12 -5.93 20.12
N THR A 4 -2.16 -5.96 19.21
CA THR A 4 -0.81 -5.42 19.40
C THR A 4 -0.50 -4.51 18.22
N ALA A 5 0.07 -3.33 18.48
CA ALA A 5 0.46 -2.41 17.42
C ALA A 5 1.49 -3.07 16.47
N LEU A 6 1.34 -2.85 15.16
CA LEU A 6 2.18 -3.51 14.16
C LEU A 6 3.66 -3.12 14.30
N LEU A 7 3.94 -1.84 14.56
CA LEU A 7 5.31 -1.35 14.80
C LEU A 7 5.91 -1.95 16.07
N GLN A 8 5.11 -2.09 17.14
CA GLN A 8 5.55 -2.75 18.37
C GLN A 8 5.87 -4.22 18.12
N ALA A 9 5.02 -4.93 17.37
CA ALA A 9 5.26 -6.31 17.00
C ALA A 9 6.52 -6.48 16.16
N HIS A 10 6.75 -5.55 15.22
CA HIS A 10 7.98 -5.51 14.43
C HIS A 10 9.22 -5.23 15.29
N TYR A 11 9.19 -4.19 16.13
CA TYR A 11 10.34 -3.76 16.95
C TYR A 11 10.78 -4.84 17.95
N PHE A 12 9.82 -5.49 18.62
CA PHE A 12 10.08 -6.53 19.63
C PHE A 12 10.07 -7.95 19.06
N ASN A 13 9.98 -8.14 17.74
CA ASN A 13 9.89 -9.45 17.08
C ASN A 13 8.77 -10.36 17.65
N ILE A 14 7.59 -9.79 17.91
CA ILE A 14 6.43 -10.52 18.44
C ILE A 14 5.79 -11.34 17.32
N SER A 15 5.83 -12.67 17.44
CA SER A 15 5.22 -13.60 16.48
C SER A 15 3.68 -13.61 16.56
N GLY A 16 3.02 -13.91 15.44
CA GLY A 16 1.57 -14.15 15.39
C GLY A 16 0.68 -12.91 15.26
N VAL A 17 1.26 -11.70 15.26
CA VAL A 17 0.51 -10.44 15.07
C VAL A 17 0.20 -10.16 13.60
N PHE A 18 1.18 -10.43 12.72
CA PHE A 18 1.04 -10.30 11.27
C PHE A 18 1.95 -11.30 10.54
N THR A 19 1.69 -11.49 9.25
CA THR A 19 2.61 -12.14 8.30
C THR A 19 3.03 -11.13 7.24
N ASP A 20 4.22 -11.29 6.66
CA ASP A 20 4.77 -10.39 5.63
C ASP A 20 4.64 -10.94 4.20
N ASP A 21 3.64 -11.80 3.99
CA ASP A 21 3.31 -12.48 2.73
C ASP A 21 2.19 -11.77 1.95
N PHE A 22 2.00 -10.46 2.13
CA PHE A 22 1.08 -9.72 1.27
C PHE A 22 1.57 -9.81 -0.19
N PRO A 23 0.72 -10.21 -1.16
CA PRO A 23 1.18 -10.50 -2.50
C PRO A 23 1.57 -9.22 -3.25
N SER A 24 2.69 -9.25 -3.98
CA SER A 24 3.15 -8.13 -4.82
C SER A 24 2.32 -7.89 -6.08
N LYS A 25 1.47 -8.87 -6.43
CA LYS A 25 0.58 -8.85 -7.59
C LYS A 25 -0.70 -9.61 -7.25
N PRO A 26 -1.82 -9.31 -7.92
CA PRO A 26 -3.06 -10.08 -7.76
C PRO A 26 -2.82 -11.57 -8.00
N LEU A 27 -3.27 -12.42 -7.07
CA LEU A 27 -3.10 -13.89 -7.16
C LEU A 27 -3.87 -14.49 -8.34
N ILE A 28 -5.05 -13.93 -8.62
CA ILE A 28 -5.92 -14.33 -9.72
C ILE A 28 -6.23 -13.06 -10.52
N PRO A 29 -5.47 -12.76 -11.59
CA PRO A 29 -5.75 -11.61 -12.43
C PRO A 29 -6.99 -11.85 -13.30
N TYR A 30 -7.77 -10.79 -13.51
CA TYR A 30 -8.93 -10.78 -14.38
C TYR A 30 -9.08 -9.40 -15.03
N ASN A 31 -10.10 -9.23 -15.89
CA ASN A 31 -10.44 -7.93 -16.43
C ASN A 31 -11.13 -7.07 -15.35
N TYR A 32 -10.35 -6.30 -14.59
CA TYR A 32 -10.82 -5.53 -13.43
C TYR A 32 -11.94 -4.54 -13.77
N THR A 33 -11.94 -3.99 -14.98
CA THR A 33 -12.93 -3.02 -15.45
C THR A 33 -14.00 -3.63 -16.37
N GLY A 34 -14.03 -4.96 -16.50
CA GLY A 34 -14.96 -5.70 -17.37
C GLY A 34 -16.04 -6.45 -16.59
N THR A 35 -16.45 -7.61 -17.10
CA THR A 35 -17.37 -8.51 -16.38
C THR A 35 -16.71 -9.02 -15.09
N GLN A 36 -17.38 -8.78 -13.96
CA GLN A 36 -16.84 -9.13 -12.65
C GLN A 36 -17.10 -10.60 -12.32
N PRO A 37 -16.19 -11.27 -11.58
CA PRO A 37 -16.44 -12.59 -11.03
C PRO A 37 -17.67 -12.61 -10.10
N THR A 38 -18.42 -13.71 -10.10
CA THR A 38 -19.61 -13.88 -9.25
C THR A 38 -19.26 -14.01 -7.75
N ASN A 39 -18.04 -14.45 -7.43
CA ASN A 39 -17.52 -14.54 -6.07
C ASN A 39 -16.35 -13.55 -5.90
N PHE A 40 -16.37 -12.76 -4.82
CA PHE A 40 -15.30 -11.82 -4.48
C PHE A 40 -13.97 -12.48 -4.12
N ALA A 41 -13.98 -13.75 -3.70
CA ALA A 41 -12.79 -14.52 -3.31
C ALA A 41 -11.89 -13.82 -2.27
N THR A 42 -12.48 -12.98 -1.41
CA THR A 42 -11.76 -12.23 -0.37
C THR A 42 -11.39 -13.11 0.82
N ASN A 43 -10.23 -12.85 1.43
CA ASN A 43 -9.83 -13.46 2.69
C ASN A 43 -9.52 -12.37 3.73
N LYS A 44 -9.75 -12.66 5.02
CA LYS A 44 -9.36 -11.78 6.13
C LYS A 44 -7.98 -12.16 6.64
N GLY A 45 -7.13 -11.19 6.92
CA GLY A 45 -5.83 -11.41 7.52
C GLY A 45 -5.08 -10.12 7.83
N THR A 46 -4.11 -10.19 8.74
CA THR A 46 -3.16 -9.10 8.99
C THR A 46 -1.89 -9.41 8.19
N LYS A 47 -1.88 -9.03 6.91
CA LYS A 47 -0.76 -9.26 5.99
C LYS A 47 -0.10 -7.95 5.61
N LEU A 48 1.23 -7.89 5.73
CA LEU A 48 2.04 -6.73 5.41
C LEU A 48 2.97 -7.03 4.22
N TYR A 49 3.46 -5.98 3.58
CA TYR A 49 4.46 -6.10 2.51
C TYR A 49 5.81 -5.60 3.01
N ARG A 50 6.82 -6.47 3.08
CA ARG A 50 8.15 -6.09 3.54
C ARG A 50 8.98 -5.48 2.41
N LEU A 51 9.65 -4.38 2.71
CA LEU A 51 10.51 -3.62 1.82
C LEU A 51 11.90 -3.47 2.44
N PRO A 52 12.96 -3.80 1.70
CA PRO A 52 14.31 -3.44 2.11
C PRO A 52 14.45 -1.92 2.22
N TYR A 53 15.21 -1.47 3.22
CA TYR A 53 15.61 -0.07 3.36
C TYR A 53 16.16 0.48 2.04
N ASN A 54 15.78 1.71 1.70
CA ASN A 54 16.25 2.47 0.55
C ASN A 54 15.87 1.89 -0.83
N SER A 55 14.99 0.89 -0.88
CA SER A 55 14.46 0.34 -2.13
C SER A 55 13.60 1.36 -2.87
N THR A 56 13.68 1.39 -4.21
CA THR A 56 12.79 2.20 -5.05
C THR A 56 11.55 1.38 -5.37
N VAL A 57 10.38 1.87 -4.97
CA VAL A 57 9.11 1.17 -5.11
C VAL A 57 8.28 1.83 -6.19
N GLN A 58 7.72 1.02 -7.09
CA GLN A 58 6.61 1.43 -7.95
C GLN A 58 5.39 0.62 -7.57
N LEU A 59 4.31 1.32 -7.22
CA LEU A 59 3.02 0.71 -6.90
C LEU A 59 1.99 1.15 -7.94
N VAL A 60 1.28 0.18 -8.52
CA VAL A 60 0.13 0.44 -9.38
C VAL A 60 -1.12 0.05 -8.62
N LEU A 61 -1.96 1.05 -8.37
CA LEU A 61 -3.27 0.91 -7.75
C LEU A 61 -4.30 0.80 -8.88
N GLN A 62 -5.08 -0.28 -8.89
CA GLN A 62 -6.08 -0.58 -9.91
C GLN A 62 -7.45 -0.65 -9.25
N ASP A 63 -8.38 0.20 -9.68
CA ASP A 63 -9.79 0.09 -9.34
C ASP A 63 -10.43 -1.10 -10.06
N THR A 64 -11.45 -1.69 -9.45
CA THR A 64 -12.21 -2.82 -9.99
C THR A 64 -13.69 -2.46 -10.08
N GLY A 65 -14.43 -3.08 -11.00
CA GLY A 65 -15.88 -2.94 -11.08
C GLY A 65 -16.65 -3.76 -10.02
N MET A 66 -15.95 -4.36 -9.05
CA MET A 66 -16.54 -5.25 -8.05
C MET A 66 -17.45 -4.44 -7.10
N ILE A 67 -18.70 -4.86 -6.94
CA ILE A 67 -19.80 -4.09 -6.32
C ILE A 67 -20.21 -2.89 -7.21
N ALA A 68 -19.34 -1.89 -7.35
CA ALA A 68 -19.49 -0.77 -8.27
C ALA A 68 -18.12 -0.09 -8.44
N PRO A 69 -17.77 0.40 -9.65
CA PRO A 69 -16.54 1.17 -9.83
C PRO A 69 -16.65 2.50 -9.08
N GLU A 70 -15.60 2.88 -8.35
CA GLU A 70 -15.58 4.08 -7.52
C GLU A 70 -14.17 4.70 -7.49
N SER A 71 -14.09 6.02 -7.38
CA SER A 71 -12.80 6.67 -7.18
C SER A 71 -12.35 6.53 -5.73
N HIS A 72 -11.25 5.83 -5.49
CA HIS A 72 -10.71 5.62 -4.14
C HIS A 72 -9.52 6.53 -3.84
N PRO A 73 -9.59 7.44 -2.84
CA PRO A 73 -8.43 8.18 -2.37
C PRO A 73 -7.53 7.28 -1.53
N ILE A 74 -6.39 6.86 -2.03
CA ILE A 74 -5.44 6.00 -1.31
C ILE A 74 -4.36 6.87 -0.67
N HIS A 75 -4.22 6.75 0.65
CA HIS A 75 -3.24 7.45 1.47
C HIS A 75 -2.15 6.48 1.95
N LEU A 76 -0.89 6.93 1.96
CA LEU A 76 0.26 6.21 2.52
C LEU A 76 0.88 7.03 3.66
N HIS A 77 0.99 6.42 4.83
CA HIS A 77 1.66 6.99 5.98
C HIS A 77 3.18 6.95 5.79
N GLY A 78 3.91 7.85 6.46
CA GLY A 78 5.39 7.84 6.51
C GLY A 78 6.10 8.28 5.24
N PHE A 79 5.38 8.44 4.12
CA PHE A 79 5.94 8.80 2.82
C PHE A 79 5.05 9.80 2.08
N ASN A 80 5.70 10.72 1.39
CA ASN A 80 5.15 11.22 0.14
C ASN A 80 5.61 10.32 -1.01
N PHE A 81 4.90 10.41 -2.13
CA PHE A 81 5.20 9.69 -3.36
C PHE A 81 4.94 10.57 -4.58
N PHE A 82 5.62 10.23 -5.67
CA PHE A 82 5.39 10.84 -6.98
C PHE A 82 4.31 10.09 -7.73
N VAL A 83 3.28 10.79 -8.19
CA VAL A 83 2.26 10.22 -9.08
C VAL A 83 2.78 10.30 -10.51
N VAL A 84 3.25 9.17 -11.03
CA VAL A 84 3.93 9.12 -12.34
C VAL A 84 2.99 8.82 -13.50
N GLY A 85 1.79 8.29 -13.24
CA GLY A 85 0.82 8.03 -14.29
C GLY A 85 -0.56 7.72 -13.75
N ARG A 86 -1.58 7.93 -14.58
CA ARG A 86 -2.97 7.53 -14.33
C ARG A 86 -3.62 7.12 -15.65
N GLY A 87 -4.64 6.29 -15.58
CA GLY A 87 -5.42 5.91 -16.75
C GLY A 87 -6.78 5.33 -16.38
N ILE A 88 -7.61 5.12 -17.39
CA ILE A 88 -8.89 4.41 -17.29
C ILE A 88 -8.71 3.01 -17.92
N GLY A 89 -9.48 2.04 -17.44
CA GLY A 89 -9.35 0.63 -17.83
C GLY A 89 -8.33 -0.11 -16.97
N ASN A 90 -7.89 -1.27 -17.46
CA ASN A 90 -6.85 -2.05 -16.82
C ASN A 90 -5.46 -1.51 -17.18
N PHE A 91 -4.59 -1.37 -16.18
CA PHE A 91 -3.19 -1.05 -16.40
C PHE A 91 -2.51 -2.08 -17.31
N ASN A 92 -1.83 -1.59 -18.34
CA ASN A 92 -1.03 -2.39 -19.26
C ASN A 92 0.47 -2.13 -19.02
N PRO A 93 1.20 -3.08 -18.40
CA PRO A 93 2.61 -2.89 -18.05
C PRO A 93 3.54 -2.72 -19.26
N ASN A 94 3.11 -3.09 -20.47
CA ASN A 94 3.91 -2.97 -21.69
C ASN A 94 3.66 -1.66 -22.45
N LYS A 95 2.58 -0.93 -22.13
CA LYS A 95 2.15 0.27 -22.86
C LYS A 95 2.17 1.51 -21.98
N ASP A 96 1.54 1.44 -20.82
CA ASP A 96 1.27 2.62 -20.00
C ASP A 96 2.54 3.26 -19.39
N PRO A 97 3.57 2.51 -18.97
CA PRO A 97 4.81 3.11 -18.48
C PRO A 97 5.52 4.04 -19.46
N LYS A 98 5.28 3.88 -20.77
CA LYS A 98 5.85 4.76 -21.81
C LYS A 98 5.32 6.18 -21.74
N ASN A 99 4.16 6.38 -21.11
CA ASN A 99 3.51 7.67 -20.96
C ASN A 99 3.66 8.24 -19.54
N PHE A 100 4.48 7.63 -18.68
CA PHE A 100 4.69 8.16 -17.34
C PHE A 100 5.35 9.54 -17.40
N ASN A 101 4.86 10.45 -16.56
CA ASN A 101 5.58 11.68 -16.26
C ASN A 101 6.75 11.35 -15.33
N LEU A 102 7.96 11.36 -15.89
CA LEU A 102 9.22 11.12 -15.19
C LEU A 102 10.08 12.38 -15.07
N VAL A 103 9.53 13.55 -15.42
CA VAL A 103 10.25 14.83 -15.40
C VAL A 103 9.82 15.65 -14.19
N ASP A 104 8.53 15.88 -14.03
CA ASP A 104 7.94 16.71 -12.98
C ASP A 104 6.64 16.12 -12.39
N PRO A 105 6.61 14.83 -12.01
CA PRO A 105 5.43 14.25 -11.40
C PRO A 105 5.08 14.93 -10.09
N VAL A 106 3.78 15.06 -9.81
CA VAL A 106 3.32 15.68 -8.57
C VAL A 106 3.66 14.80 -7.36
N GLU A 107 4.24 15.41 -6.33
CA GLU A 107 4.48 14.77 -5.03
C GLU A 107 3.25 14.96 -4.11
N ARG A 108 2.73 13.85 -3.57
CA ARG A 108 1.57 13.82 -2.64
C ARG A 108 1.70 12.65 -1.66
N ASN A 109 0.91 12.67 -0.58
CA ASN A 109 0.73 11.51 0.32
C ASN A 109 -0.59 10.74 0.07
N THR A 110 -1.48 11.30 -0.76
CA THR A 110 -2.79 10.74 -1.08
C THR A 110 -3.06 10.90 -2.58
N VAL A 111 -3.54 9.85 -3.23
CA VAL A 111 -3.88 9.85 -4.66
C VAL A 111 -5.24 9.22 -4.90
N GLY A 112 -6.07 9.88 -5.71
CA GLY A 112 -7.27 9.26 -6.26
C GLY A 112 -6.89 8.20 -7.28
N VAL A 113 -7.37 6.97 -7.08
CA VAL A 113 -7.46 5.96 -8.15
C VAL A 113 -8.73 6.26 -8.91
N PRO A 114 -8.68 6.55 -10.23
CA PRO A 114 -9.87 6.88 -11.00
C PRO A 114 -10.91 5.74 -10.99
N THR A 115 -12.20 6.10 -11.02
CA THR A 115 -13.31 5.17 -11.25
C THR A 115 -13.06 4.32 -12.49
N GLY A 116 -13.01 3.00 -12.32
CA GLY A 116 -12.70 2.04 -13.37
C GLY A 116 -11.32 2.25 -14.00
N GLY A 117 -10.32 2.68 -13.24
CA GLY A 117 -9.00 3.04 -13.75
C GLY A 117 -7.85 2.67 -12.82
N TRP A 118 -6.69 3.29 -13.05
CA TRP A 118 -5.48 3.03 -12.29
C TRP A 118 -4.65 4.29 -12.03
N SER A 119 -3.86 4.25 -10.97
CA SER A 119 -2.85 5.25 -10.62
C SER A 119 -1.52 4.55 -10.32
N ALA A 120 -0.43 5.02 -10.93
CA ALA A 120 0.92 4.55 -10.66
C ALA A 120 1.69 5.59 -9.82
N ILE A 121 2.25 5.14 -8.71
CA ILE A 121 3.05 5.97 -7.80
C ILE A 121 4.45 5.39 -7.63
N ARG A 122 5.43 6.25 -7.34
CA ARG A 122 6.79 5.86 -6.97
C ARG A 122 7.23 6.56 -5.69
N PHE A 123 7.91 5.82 -4.82
CA PHE A 123 8.53 6.35 -3.62
C PHE A 123 9.81 5.57 -3.30
N ARG A 124 10.62 6.12 -2.41
CA ARG A 124 11.79 5.46 -1.85
C ARG A 124 11.44 4.99 -0.44
N ALA A 125 11.70 3.73 -0.12
CA ALA A 125 11.45 3.16 1.20
C ALA A 125 12.61 3.49 2.16
N ASP A 126 12.86 4.78 2.40
CA ASP A 126 13.98 5.31 3.21
C ASP A 126 13.57 5.70 4.64
N ASN A 127 12.36 5.34 5.07
CA ASN A 127 11.84 5.55 6.41
C ASN A 127 11.55 4.18 7.07
N PRO A 128 12.45 3.64 7.91
CA PRO A 128 12.26 2.35 8.58
C PRO A 128 11.07 2.39 9.53
N GLY A 129 10.30 1.29 9.59
CA GLY A 129 9.12 1.21 10.45
C GLY A 129 7.97 0.44 9.81
N VAL A 130 6.76 0.69 10.31
CA VAL A 130 5.53 0.07 9.79
C VAL A 130 4.55 1.16 9.39
N TRP A 131 4.20 1.19 8.11
CA TRP A 131 3.50 2.31 7.49
C TRP A 131 2.18 1.89 6.88
N PHE A 132 1.10 2.46 7.39
CA PHE A 132 -0.26 2.14 6.99
C PHE A 132 -0.60 2.74 5.63
N MET A 133 -1.22 1.95 4.75
CA MET A 133 -1.73 2.40 3.46
C MET A 133 -3.21 2.00 3.36
N HIS A 134 -4.09 2.97 3.10
CA HIS A 134 -5.53 2.71 3.15
C HIS A 134 -6.33 3.68 2.30
N CYS A 135 -7.58 3.31 1.98
CA CYS A 135 -8.53 4.25 1.40
C CYS A 135 -8.96 5.29 2.45
N HIS A 136 -8.89 6.57 2.12
CA HIS A 136 -9.26 7.68 2.99
C HIS A 136 -10.78 7.89 3.12
N LEU A 137 -11.57 6.93 2.62
CA LEU A 137 -12.99 6.78 2.95
C LEU A 137 -13.09 5.81 4.13
N GLU A 138 -13.52 6.31 5.29
CA GLU A 138 -13.46 5.56 6.56
C GLU A 138 -14.22 4.23 6.48
N VAL A 139 -15.37 4.22 5.81
CA VAL A 139 -16.16 3.00 5.60
C VAL A 139 -15.34 1.92 4.87
N HIS A 140 -14.54 2.27 3.86
CA HIS A 140 -13.69 1.30 3.16
C HIS A 140 -12.49 0.85 3.99
N THR A 141 -11.90 1.76 4.78
CA THR A 141 -10.86 1.41 5.75
C THR A 141 -11.37 0.39 6.78
N THR A 142 -12.59 0.55 7.27
CA THR A 142 -13.18 -0.40 8.23
C THR A 142 -13.52 -1.75 7.58
N TRP A 143 -13.96 -1.77 6.32
CA TRP A 143 -14.23 -3.00 5.57
C TRP A 143 -12.98 -3.79 5.19
N GLY A 144 -11.82 -3.14 5.08
CA GLY A 144 -10.54 -3.81 4.86
C GLY A 144 -9.76 -3.35 3.64
N LEU A 145 -10.12 -2.22 3.00
CA LEU A 145 -9.32 -1.60 1.94
C LEU A 145 -8.11 -0.89 2.55
N LYS A 146 -7.21 -1.69 3.10
CA LYS A 146 -6.03 -1.28 3.86
C LYS A 146 -4.97 -2.37 3.90
N MET A 147 -3.73 -1.97 4.01
CA MET A 147 -2.57 -2.82 4.28
C MET A 147 -1.48 -1.98 4.98
N ALA A 148 -0.34 -2.57 5.34
CA ALA A 148 0.81 -1.80 5.77
C ALA A 148 2.12 -2.33 5.18
N PHE A 149 3.06 -1.42 4.92
CA PHE A 149 4.43 -1.78 4.58
C PHE A 149 5.25 -1.97 5.85
N VAL A 150 6.13 -2.96 5.88
CA VAL A 150 7.25 -3.00 6.84
C VAL A 150 8.49 -2.57 6.08
N VAL A 151 9.16 -1.51 6.52
CA VAL A 151 10.44 -1.08 5.95
C VAL A 151 11.53 -1.46 6.93
N ASP A 152 12.44 -2.32 6.48
CA ASP A 152 13.54 -2.80 7.30
C ASP A 152 14.50 -1.66 7.70
N ASN A 153 15.27 -1.86 8.76
CA ASN A 153 16.37 -0.98 9.11
C ASN A 153 17.47 -1.03 8.03
N GLY A 154 18.14 0.09 7.83
CA GLY A 154 19.40 0.21 7.10
C GLY A 154 20.61 -0.17 7.95
N LYS A 155 21.77 0.39 7.61
CA LYS A 155 23.06 0.07 8.24
C LYS A 155 23.32 0.91 9.49
N GLY A 156 22.87 2.16 9.48
CA GLY A 156 23.19 3.14 10.51
C GLY A 156 22.08 3.37 11.54
N PRO A 157 22.39 4.02 12.68
CA PRO A 157 21.39 4.41 13.67
C PRO A 157 20.35 5.40 13.11
N ASN A 158 20.74 6.26 12.16
CA ASN A 158 19.83 7.18 11.46
C ASN A 158 18.97 6.49 10.39
N GLU A 159 19.25 5.22 10.12
CA GLU A 159 18.53 4.39 9.17
C GLU A 159 17.78 3.28 9.93
N SER A 160 17.51 3.46 11.22
CA SER A 160 16.87 2.45 12.07
C SER A 160 15.71 3.03 12.85
N VAL A 161 14.71 2.19 13.15
CA VAL A 161 13.61 2.55 14.05
C VAL A 161 14.16 2.90 15.44
N ILE A 162 13.71 4.03 15.99
CA ILE A 162 14.06 4.45 17.36
C ILE A 162 13.31 3.62 18.41
N PRO A 163 13.86 3.46 19.63
CA PRO A 163 13.14 2.79 20.70
C PRO A 163 11.79 3.47 20.98
N PRO A 164 10.74 2.69 21.34
CA PRO A 164 9.45 3.26 21.69
C PRO A 164 9.58 4.18 22.92
N PRO A 165 8.80 5.27 22.98
CA PRO A 165 8.74 6.13 24.16
C PRO A 165 8.37 5.34 25.43
N SER A 166 8.90 5.75 26.58
CA SER A 166 8.64 5.08 27.88
C SER A 166 7.18 5.14 28.32
N ASP A 167 6.43 6.11 27.79
CA ASP A 167 5.02 6.38 28.05
C ASP A 167 4.10 5.84 26.93
N LEU A 168 4.61 4.99 26.02
CA LEU A 168 3.79 4.37 24.98
C LEU A 168 2.59 3.64 25.62
N PRO A 169 1.34 3.97 25.22
CA PRO A 169 0.15 3.32 25.77
C PRO A 169 0.17 1.80 25.55
N LYS A 170 -0.21 1.06 26.58
CA LYS A 170 -0.37 -0.40 26.49
C LYS A 170 -1.64 -0.73 25.71
N CYS A 171 -1.55 -1.74 24.84
CA CYS A 171 -2.68 -2.28 24.11
C CYS A 171 -3.63 -3.08 25.00
#